data_AF-A0A6P0W389-F1
#
_entry.id   AF-A0A6P0W389-F1
#
_cell.length_a   1.000
_cell.length_b   1.000
_cell.length_c   1.000
_cell.angle_alpha   90.00
_cell.angle_beta   90.00
_cell.angle_gamma   90.00
#
_symmetry.space_group_name_H-M   'P 1'
#
loop_
_entity.id
_entity.type
_entity.pdbx_description
1 polymer ?
#
loop_
_entity_poly.entity_id
_entity_poly.type
_entity_poly.pdbx_seq_one_letter_code
_entity_poly.pdbx_strand_id
1 'polypeptide(L)' 'MEIDHIIPTSLGGKDWYNNLQLLHRHCHDFKTTRDGSVSLLNWEG' A
#
# COMPACT_ATOMS: atom_id res chain seq x y z
N MET A 1 2.85 -9.75 -8.32
CA MET A 1 1.94 -9.53 -7.18
C MET A 1 2.80 -9.26 -5.97
N GLU A 2 2.37 -8.33 -5.14
CA GLU A 2 3.14 -7.79 -4.01
C GLU A 2 2.30 -7.91 -2.75
N ILE A 3 2.96 -8.15 -1.62
CA ILE A 3 2.31 -8.15 -0.30
C ILE A 3 2.33 -6.70 0.18
N ASP A 4 1.16 -6.18 0.52
CA ASP A 4 0.95 -4.78 0.88
C ASP A 4 0.10 -4.67 2.16
N HIS A 5 0.30 -3.60 2.94
CA HIS A 5 -0.41 -3.39 4.20
C HIS A 5 -1.79 -2.79 3.94
N ILE A 6 -2.87 -3.44 4.40
CA ILE A 6 -4.26 -2.95 4.28
C ILE A 6 -4.38 -1.56 4.92
N ILE A 7 -3.87 -1.41 6.14
CA ILE A 7 -3.67 -0.12 6.81
C ILE A 7 -2.19 0.24 6.68
N PRO A 8 -1.85 1.37 6.04
CA PRO A 8 -0.48 1.85 5.94
C PRO A 8 0.19 1.94 7.31
N THR A 9 1.47 1.59 7.37
CA THR A 9 2.27 1.73 8.60
C THR A 9 2.34 3.18 9.07
N SER A 10 2.31 4.15 8.15
CA SER A 10 2.24 5.59 8.43
C SER A 10 0.98 6.00 9.19
N LEU A 11 -0.12 5.24 9.07
CA LEU A 11 -1.38 5.45 9.79
C LEU A 11 -1.49 4.55 11.04
N GLY A 12 -0.38 3.91 11.46
CA GLY A 12 -0.36 3.02 12.62
C GLY A 12 -0.73 1.57 12.31
N GLY A 13 -0.78 1.19 11.04
CA GLY A 13 -0.93 -0.21 10.62
C GLY A 13 0.22 -1.07 11.11
N LYS A 14 -0.09 -2.22 11.72
CA LYS A 14 0.91 -3.17 12.22
C LYS A 14 1.22 -4.22 11.16
N ASP A 15 2.44 -4.74 11.19
CA ASP A 15 2.87 -5.84 10.32
C ASP A 15 2.34 -7.18 10.83
N TRP A 16 1.02 -7.33 10.79
CA TRP A 16 0.30 -8.52 11.19
C TRP A 16 -0.30 -9.16 9.96
N TYR A 17 -0.37 -10.49 9.93
CA TYR A 17 -0.88 -11.24 8.78
C TYR A 17 -2.30 -10.84 8.37
N ASN A 18 -3.11 -10.36 9.32
CA ASN A 18 -4.47 -9.84 9.08
C ASN A 18 -4.50 -8.41 8.51
N ASN A 19 -3.39 -7.69 8.54
CA ASN A 19 -3.19 -6.38 7.94
C ASN A 19 -2.37 -6.47 6.64
N LEU A 20 -2.12 -7.67 6.10
CA LEU A 20 -1.43 -7.90 4.84
C LEU A 20 -2.43 -8.37 3.78
N GLN A 21 -2.28 -7.84 2.56
CA GLN A 21 -3.05 -8.28 1.40
C GLN A 21 -2.12 -8.46 0.20
N LEU A 22 -2.47 -9.41 -0.67
CA LEU A 22 -1.76 -9.62 -1.92
C LEU A 22 -2.38 -8.73 -3.00
N LEU A 23 -1.60 -7.77 -3.52
CA LEU A 23 -2.03 -6.86 -4.56
C LEU A 23 -1.33 -7.14 -5.89
N HIS A 24 -2.03 -6.87 -6.99
CA HIS A 24 -1.37 -6.72 -8.28
C HIS A 24 -0.70 -5.35 -8.34
N ARG A 25 0.49 -5.26 -8.93
CA ARG A 25 1.27 -4.02 -9.10
C ARG A 25 0.43 -2.89 -9.72
N HIS A 26 -0.45 -3.23 -10.65
CA HIS A 26 -1.36 -2.28 -11.29
C HIS A 26 -2.49 -1.76 -10.37
N CYS A 27 -2.83 -2.47 -9.30
CA CYS A 27 -3.82 -2.04 -8.32
C CYS A 27 -3.21 -1.17 -7.21
N HIS A 28 -1.87 -1.07 -7.15
CA HIS A 28 -1.17 -0.30 -6.13
C HIS A 28 -1.45 1.21 -6.29
N ASP A 29 -1.34 1.75 -7.51
CA ASP A 29 -1.56 3.18 -7.80
C ASP A 29 -2.97 3.65 -7.38
N PHE A 30 -3.97 2.81 -7.62
CA PHE A 30 -5.36 3.12 -7.28
C PHE A 30 -5.62 3.07 -5.77
N LYS A 31 -4.89 2.20 -5.05
CA LYS A 31 -5.00 2.06 -3.61
C LYS A 31 -4.35 3.24 -2.88
N THR A 32 -3.09 3.55 -3.22
CA THR A 32 -2.30 4.69 -2.71
C THR A 32 -3.07 6.02 -2.80
N THR A 33 -3.81 6.23 -3.88
CA THR A 33 -4.61 7.44 -4.08
C THR A 33 -5.85 7.49 -3.17
N ARG A 34 -6.40 6.31 -2.80
CA ARG A 34 -7.66 6.18 -2.07
C ARG A 34 -7.48 6.08 -0.55
N ASP A 35 -6.37 5.51 -0.09
CA ASP A 35 -6.06 5.40 1.34
C ASP A 35 -5.32 6.63 1.90
N GLY A 36 -5.02 7.62 1.04
CA GLY A 36 -4.30 8.84 1.43
C GLY A 36 -2.84 8.58 1.77
N SER A 37 -2.36 7.34 1.60
CA SER A 37 -0.95 7.03 1.59
C SER A 37 -0.40 7.42 0.23
N VAL A 38 -0.31 8.72 -0.05
CA VAL A 38 0.56 9.19 -1.15
C VAL A 38 1.96 8.76 -0.75
N SER A 39 2.36 7.57 -1.18
CA SER A 39 3.73 7.11 -1.07
C SER A 39 4.55 8.07 -1.92
N LEU A 40 5.22 8.98 -1.23
CA LEU A 40 6.29 9.83 -1.76
C LEU A 40 7.50 8.97 -2.15
N LEU A 41 7.31 7.98 -3.02
CA LEU A 41 8.36 7.17 -3.59
C LEU A 41 8.10 6.97 -5.08
N ASN A 42 8.64 7.93 -5.83
CA ASN A 42 9.25 7.77 -7.14
C ASN A 42 8.31 7.39 -8.30
N TRP A 43 7.63 8.43 -8.76
CA TRP A 43 7.47 8.69 -10.19
C TRP A 43 8.86 8.81 -10.84
N GLU A 44 9.32 7.75 -11.50
CA GLU A 44 10.28 7.87 -12.59
C GLU A 44 9.93 6.87 -13.69
N GLY A 45 9.57 7.41 -14.86
CA GLY A 45 9.67 6.72 -16.16
C GLY A 45 8.65 5.65 -16.45
#